data_AF-A0A7Z2ZMV2-F1
#
_entry.id   AF-A0A7Z2ZMV2-F1
#
_cell.length_a   1.000
_cell.length_b   1.000
_cell.length_c   1.000
_cell.angle_alpha   90.00
_cell.angle_beta   90.00
_cell.angle_gamma   90.00
#
_symmetry.space_group_name_H-M   'P 1'
#
loop_
_entity.id
_entity.type
_entity.pdbx_description
1 polymer ?
#
loop_
_entity_poly.entity_id
_entity_poly.type
_entity_poly.pdbx_seq_one_letter_code
_entity_poly.pdbx_strand_id
1 'polypeptide(L)'
;MKKSTRFLTAFALICALMAPSLAYAAEESKETAPPEVKPIEATLTKEGGFAALQIGKQVFVYNKDGQLFQTKGKERIGELKDLFVIPYGPEKIPMILIKNDKNGYMVFSDLWPKIVPGKEKDTTDAYYSGRIHTSARDKVVTRTGHHYAEKIGDEVVAYTANDFDDLKKGFHESIRVKGELRGLILYDCCPYLVVDDGKETLSVYHAGENGPELASSIEFK
;
A
#
# COMPACT_ATOMS: atom_id res chain seq x y z
N MET A 1 32.14 -12.77 -38.24
CA MET A 1 30.97 -13.47 -38.82
C MET A 1 29.79 -13.35 -37.87
N LYS A 2 28.69 -12.78 -38.35
CA LYS A 2 27.38 -12.73 -37.69
C LYS A 2 26.84 -14.16 -37.53
N LYS A 3 26.19 -14.49 -36.40
CA LYS A 3 24.89 -15.19 -36.36
C LYS A 3 24.12 -14.82 -35.09
N SER A 4 22.91 -14.32 -35.32
CA SER A 4 21.80 -14.09 -34.39
C SER A 4 21.03 -15.38 -34.09
N THR A 5 20.36 -15.46 -32.93
CA THR A 5 18.95 -15.88 -32.66
C THR A 5 18.81 -16.00 -31.13
N ARG A 6 17.99 -15.29 -30.34
CA ARG A 6 16.54 -14.94 -30.31
C ARG A 6 15.56 -16.10 -30.03
N PHE A 7 14.72 -15.84 -29.01
CA PHE A 7 13.47 -16.47 -28.51
C PHE A 7 13.57 -17.70 -27.59
N LEU A 8 13.18 -17.60 -26.29
CA LEU A 8 11.82 -17.61 -25.69
C LEU A 8 11.05 -18.91 -25.99
N THR A 9 10.75 -19.72 -24.97
CA THR A 9 9.38 -19.92 -24.44
C THR A 9 9.27 -21.02 -23.37
N ALA A 10 8.44 -20.71 -22.37
CA ALA A 10 7.46 -21.56 -21.68
C ALA A 10 7.93 -22.82 -20.93
N PHE A 11 8.03 -22.69 -19.61
CA PHE A 11 7.81 -23.82 -18.69
C PHE A 11 6.32 -24.19 -18.72
N ALA A 12 5.99 -25.31 -19.36
CA ALA A 12 4.70 -25.96 -19.23
C ALA A 12 4.63 -26.67 -17.87
N LEU A 13 3.69 -26.26 -17.02
CA LEU A 13 3.39 -26.93 -15.76
C LEU A 13 2.67 -28.25 -16.07
N ILE A 14 3.36 -29.38 -15.87
CA ILE A 14 2.81 -30.72 -16.02
C ILE A 14 1.83 -30.96 -14.85
N CYS A 15 0.53 -30.88 -15.13
CA CYS A 15 -0.49 -31.52 -14.30
C CYS A 15 -0.65 -32.97 -14.79
N ALA A 16 -0.08 -33.91 -14.07
CA ALA A 16 -0.44 -35.32 -14.18
C ALA A 16 -0.68 -35.87 -12.77
N LEU A 17 -1.90 -35.66 -12.27
CA LEU A 17 -2.46 -36.43 -11.18
C LEU A 17 -2.57 -37.88 -11.65
N MET A 18 -1.72 -38.75 -11.14
CA MET A 18 -1.95 -40.18 -11.20
C MET A 18 -2.96 -40.56 -10.11
N ALA A 19 -4.10 -41.08 -10.50
CA ALA A 19 -4.84 -42.04 -9.71
C ALA A 19 -5.34 -43.15 -10.65
N PRO A 20 -5.04 -44.43 -10.38
CA PRO A 20 -5.55 -45.53 -11.18
C PRO A 20 -7.06 -45.70 -10.94
N SER A 21 -7.79 -45.72 -12.05
CA SER A 21 -9.16 -46.19 -12.12
C SER A 21 -9.23 -47.66 -11.68
N LEU A 22 -10.03 -47.97 -10.66
CA LEU A 22 -10.72 -49.25 -10.58
C LEU A 22 -12.16 -48.98 -10.14
N ALA A 23 -13.06 -49.32 -11.04
CA ALA A 23 -14.49 -49.37 -10.86
C ALA A 23 -14.88 -50.44 -9.84
N TYR A 24 -15.86 -50.15 -8.97
CA TYR A 24 -16.89 -51.13 -8.61
C TYR A 24 -18.10 -50.46 -7.93
N ALA A 25 -19.25 -51.08 -8.19
CA ALA A 25 -20.54 -50.97 -7.49
C ALA A 25 -21.41 -49.73 -7.79
N ALA A 26 -22.47 -50.01 -8.54
CA ALA A 26 -23.69 -49.23 -8.61
C ALA A 26 -24.34 -49.14 -7.22
N GLU A 27 -24.40 -47.94 -6.68
CA GLU A 27 -25.47 -47.48 -5.80
C GLU A 27 -25.77 -46.05 -6.23
N GLU A 28 -27.05 -45.72 -6.23
CA GLU A 28 -27.66 -44.50 -6.75
C GLU A 28 -27.16 -43.26 -5.98
N SER A 29 -25.93 -42.84 -6.23
CA SER A 29 -25.36 -41.64 -5.63
C SER A 29 -25.86 -40.44 -6.44
N LYS A 30 -26.66 -39.59 -5.81
CA LYS A 30 -26.95 -38.25 -6.33
C LYS A 30 -25.62 -37.60 -6.70
N GLU A 31 -25.36 -37.51 -7.99
CA GLU A 31 -24.21 -36.83 -8.56
C GLU A 31 -24.39 -35.34 -8.24
N THR A 32 -23.87 -34.93 -7.08
CA THR A 32 -23.68 -33.51 -6.79
C THR A 32 -22.71 -33.00 -7.84
N ALA A 33 -23.22 -32.15 -8.73
CA ALA A 33 -22.41 -31.44 -9.72
C ALA A 33 -21.11 -30.96 -9.06
N PRO A 34 -19.94 -31.07 -9.74
CA PRO A 34 -18.69 -30.57 -9.20
C PRO A 34 -18.92 -29.12 -8.74
N PRO A 35 -18.47 -28.76 -7.52
CA PRO A 35 -18.74 -27.44 -6.96
C PRO A 35 -18.27 -26.40 -7.96
N GLU A 36 -19.18 -25.52 -8.35
CA GLU A 36 -18.94 -24.41 -9.26
C GLU A 36 -17.75 -23.61 -8.70
N VAL A 37 -16.58 -23.76 -9.30
CA VAL A 37 -15.37 -23.06 -8.88
C VAL A 37 -15.59 -21.60 -9.23
N LYS A 38 -16.06 -20.82 -8.26
CA LYS A 38 -16.22 -19.38 -8.44
C LYS A 38 -14.88 -18.80 -8.87
N PRO A 39 -14.83 -18.03 -9.97
CA PRO A 39 -13.61 -17.35 -10.37
C PRO A 39 -13.07 -16.56 -9.19
N ILE A 40 -11.79 -16.73 -8.88
CA ILE A 40 -11.12 -15.87 -7.92
C ILE A 40 -11.04 -14.50 -8.58
N GLU A 41 -11.88 -13.55 -8.13
CA GLU A 41 -11.80 -12.17 -8.56
C GLU A 41 -10.44 -11.61 -8.11
N ALA A 42 -9.61 -11.30 -9.09
CA ALA A 42 -8.30 -10.72 -8.89
C ALA A 42 -8.16 -9.42 -9.67
N THR A 43 -7.77 -8.35 -8.98
CA THR A 43 -7.54 -7.02 -9.57
C THR A 43 -6.06 -6.72 -9.56
N LEU A 44 -5.53 -6.23 -10.69
CA LEU A 44 -4.12 -5.86 -10.83
C LEU A 44 -3.99 -4.37 -11.12
N THR A 45 -3.32 -3.66 -10.22
CA THR A 45 -2.93 -2.25 -10.39
C THR A 45 -1.41 -2.16 -10.53
N LYS A 46 -0.91 -1.27 -11.38
CA LYS A 46 0.53 -1.08 -11.63
C LYS A 46 0.87 0.39 -11.55
N GLU A 47 2.03 0.70 -11.00
CA GLU A 47 2.60 2.04 -10.97
C GLU A 47 4.12 1.95 -11.00
N GLY A 48 4.76 2.63 -11.95
CA GLY A 48 6.19 2.52 -12.20
C GLY A 48 6.67 1.06 -12.36
N GLY A 49 7.64 0.67 -11.53
CA GLY A 49 8.21 -0.69 -11.50
C GLY A 49 7.49 -1.67 -10.57
N PHE A 50 6.31 -1.31 -10.05
CA PHE A 50 5.59 -2.05 -9.01
C PHE A 50 4.22 -2.54 -9.48
N ALA A 51 3.72 -3.58 -8.82
CA ALA A 51 2.40 -4.14 -9.06
C ALA A 51 1.71 -4.52 -7.75
N ALA A 52 0.42 -4.24 -7.65
CA ALA A 52 -0.44 -4.65 -6.56
C ALA A 52 -1.52 -5.59 -7.10
N LEU A 53 -1.52 -6.83 -6.63
CA LEU A 53 -2.49 -7.86 -6.96
C LEU A 53 -3.44 -8.03 -5.77
N GLN A 54 -4.72 -7.74 -5.95
CA GLN A 54 -5.76 -8.06 -4.98
C GLN A 54 -6.32 -9.44 -5.27
N ILE A 55 -6.41 -10.30 -4.25
CA ILE A 55 -7.11 -11.58 -4.29
C ILE A 55 -8.11 -11.57 -3.13
N GLY A 56 -9.40 -11.56 -3.43
CA GLY A 56 -10.43 -11.33 -2.41
C GLY A 56 -10.26 -9.95 -1.76
N LYS A 57 -10.02 -9.88 -0.44
CA LYS A 57 -9.73 -8.62 0.29
C LYS A 57 -8.25 -8.45 0.65
N GLN A 58 -7.41 -9.38 0.22
CA GLN A 58 -5.97 -9.35 0.49
C GLN A 58 -5.23 -8.75 -0.70
N VAL A 59 -4.27 -7.88 -0.43
CA VAL A 59 -3.44 -7.23 -1.46
C VAL A 59 -2.00 -7.69 -1.30
N PHE A 60 -1.37 -8.04 -2.41
CA PHE A 60 0.02 -8.47 -2.51
C PHE A 60 0.76 -7.50 -3.42
N VAL A 61 1.91 -7.00 -2.98
CA VAL A 61 2.69 -5.99 -3.71
C VAL A 61 4.02 -6.58 -4.14
N TYR A 62 4.39 -6.33 -5.39
CA TYR A 62 5.55 -6.92 -6.05
C TYR A 62 6.40 -5.85 -6.74
N ASN A 63 7.68 -6.17 -6.93
CA ASN A 63 8.58 -5.54 -7.90
C ASN A 63 9.22 -6.63 -8.80
N LYS A 64 10.24 -6.25 -9.59
CA LYS A 64 10.98 -7.19 -10.44
C LYS A 64 11.73 -8.30 -9.69
N ASP A 65 12.05 -8.10 -8.42
CA ASP A 65 12.85 -9.01 -7.60
C ASP A 65 11.98 -9.98 -6.76
N GLY A 66 10.68 -9.69 -6.62
CA GLY A 66 9.73 -10.58 -5.97
C GLY A 66 8.61 -9.84 -5.24
N GLN A 67 7.98 -10.54 -4.30
CA GLN A 67 6.98 -9.96 -3.41
C GLN A 67 7.65 -9.08 -2.36
N LEU A 68 7.15 -7.85 -2.20
CA LEU A 68 7.59 -6.90 -1.20
C LEU A 68 6.80 -7.06 0.09
N PHE A 69 5.48 -6.98 0.00
CA PHE A 69 4.60 -7.09 1.15
C PHE A 69 3.20 -7.55 0.78
N GLN A 70 2.40 -7.89 1.78
CA GLN A 70 1.01 -8.25 1.67
C GLN A 70 0.23 -7.72 2.86
N THR A 71 -1.05 -7.40 2.64
CA THR A 71 -1.94 -7.11 3.76
C THR A 71 -2.34 -8.39 4.47
N LYS A 72 -2.46 -8.35 5.81
CA LYS A 72 -2.93 -9.48 6.61
C LYS A 72 -3.72 -9.00 7.83
N GLY A 73 -4.76 -9.75 8.18
CA GLY A 73 -5.60 -9.49 9.35
C GLY A 73 -6.71 -8.48 9.07
N LYS A 74 -7.77 -8.53 9.89
CA LYS A 74 -9.05 -7.83 9.66
C LYS A 74 -8.92 -6.31 9.50
N GLU A 75 -7.90 -5.72 10.10
CA GLU A 75 -7.65 -4.28 10.05
C GLU A 75 -6.88 -3.81 8.81
N ARG A 76 -6.31 -4.75 8.05
CA ARG A 76 -5.46 -4.43 6.89
C ARG A 76 -6.00 -5.01 5.58
N ILE A 77 -7.09 -5.76 5.63
CA ILE A 77 -7.77 -6.24 4.42
C ILE A 77 -8.84 -5.24 3.97
N GLY A 78 -9.08 -5.13 2.68
CA GLY A 78 -10.00 -4.17 2.12
C GLY A 78 -9.98 -4.19 0.59
N GLU A 79 -10.76 -3.31 -0.01
CA GLU A 79 -10.72 -3.09 -1.46
C GLU A 79 -9.51 -2.22 -1.82
N LEU A 80 -8.66 -2.66 -2.74
CA LEU A 80 -7.58 -1.87 -3.31
C LEU A 80 -8.19 -0.71 -4.09
N LYS A 81 -7.80 0.50 -3.72
CA LYS A 81 -8.21 1.74 -4.40
C LYS A 81 -7.11 2.32 -5.26
N ASP A 82 -5.88 2.24 -4.78
CA ASP A 82 -4.74 2.78 -5.52
C ASP A 82 -3.43 2.08 -5.15
N LEU A 83 -2.49 2.09 -6.10
CA LEU A 83 -1.07 1.83 -5.90
C LEU A 83 -0.33 3.08 -6.38
N PHE A 84 0.29 3.80 -5.46
CA PHE A 84 1.05 5.01 -5.76
C PHE A 84 2.47 4.88 -5.23
N VAL A 85 3.39 5.66 -5.80
CA VAL A 85 4.81 5.59 -5.48
C VAL A 85 5.29 6.93 -4.97
N ILE A 86 5.98 6.92 -3.84
CA ILE A 86 6.62 8.11 -3.27
C ILE A 86 8.15 8.04 -3.41
N PRO A 87 8.85 9.18 -3.51
CA PRO A 87 10.30 9.23 -3.43
C PRO A 87 10.77 9.15 -1.97
N TYR A 88 11.89 8.46 -1.73
CA TYR A 88 12.62 8.50 -0.46
C TYR A 88 14.13 8.40 -0.75
N GLY A 89 14.82 9.54 -0.76
CA GLY A 89 16.19 9.62 -1.26
C GLY A 89 16.30 9.07 -2.69
N PRO A 90 17.24 8.14 -2.99
CA PRO A 90 17.34 7.50 -4.30
C PRO A 90 16.27 6.42 -4.55
N GLU A 91 15.51 6.05 -3.53
CA GLU A 91 14.57 4.94 -3.57
C GLU A 91 13.16 5.39 -4.01
N LYS A 92 12.41 4.41 -4.55
CA LYS A 92 11.00 4.54 -4.91
C LYS A 92 10.22 3.56 -4.07
N ILE A 93 9.27 4.08 -3.29
CA ILE A 93 8.57 3.30 -2.27
C ILE A 93 7.12 3.09 -2.71
N PRO A 94 6.68 1.84 -2.93
CA PRO A 94 5.30 1.56 -3.28
C PRO A 94 4.40 1.65 -2.04
N MET A 95 3.28 2.34 -2.22
CA MET A 95 2.22 2.53 -1.23
C MET A 95 0.91 2.03 -1.81
N ILE A 96 0.12 1.31 -1.02
CA ILE A 96 -1.25 0.95 -1.39
C ILE A 96 -2.26 1.72 -0.57
N LEU A 97 -3.31 2.19 -1.22
CA LEU A 97 -4.52 2.67 -0.59
C LEU A 97 -5.56 1.57 -0.60
N ILE A 98 -6.06 1.17 0.56
CA ILE A 98 -7.20 0.27 0.68
C ILE A 98 -8.38 0.96 1.34
N LYS A 99 -9.59 0.61 0.92
CA LYS A 99 -10.82 0.92 1.64
C LYS A 99 -11.17 -0.26 2.55
N ASN A 100 -10.85 -0.12 3.84
CA ASN A 100 -11.25 -1.07 4.88
C ASN A 100 -12.67 -0.76 5.37
N ASP A 101 -13.50 -1.79 5.51
CA ASP A 101 -14.92 -1.64 5.87
C ASP A 101 -15.15 -0.93 7.23
N LYS A 102 -14.19 -1.05 8.16
CA LYS A 102 -14.31 -0.47 9.52
C LYS A 102 -13.49 0.80 9.69
N ASN A 103 -12.30 0.84 9.09
CA ASN A 103 -11.30 1.87 9.34
C ASN A 103 -11.26 2.95 8.26
N GLY A 104 -12.03 2.79 7.18
CA GLY A 104 -12.03 3.71 6.04
C GLY A 104 -10.79 3.52 5.17
N TYR A 105 -10.29 4.63 4.62
CA TYR A 105 -9.17 4.61 3.68
C TYR A 105 -7.83 4.57 4.43
N MET A 106 -7.10 3.46 4.27
CA MET A 106 -5.86 3.18 4.96
C MET A 106 -4.72 3.01 3.96
N VAL A 107 -3.55 3.55 4.31
CA VAL A 107 -2.34 3.50 3.50
C VAL A 107 -1.36 2.52 4.11
N PHE A 108 -0.79 1.66 3.27
CA PHE A 108 0.23 0.70 3.68
C PHE A 108 1.45 0.70 2.76
N SER A 109 2.62 0.40 3.33
CA SER A 109 3.89 0.17 2.64
C SER A 109 4.50 -1.18 3.01
N ASP A 110 5.67 -1.46 2.46
CA ASP A 110 6.58 -2.46 2.99
C ASP A 110 7.04 -2.10 4.41
N LEU A 111 7.40 -3.14 5.14
CA LEU A 111 7.86 -3.05 6.51
C LEU A 111 9.35 -2.65 6.52
N TRP A 112 9.59 -1.43 6.97
CA TRP A 112 10.88 -0.85 7.36
C TRP A 112 12.00 -1.83 7.79
N PRO A 113 13.02 -2.30 7.01
CA PRO A 113 14.07 -3.23 7.47
C PRO A 113 14.79 -2.98 8.82
N LYS A 114 14.61 -1.82 9.46
CA LYS A 114 14.84 -1.63 10.90
C LYS A 114 13.56 -1.90 11.70
N ILE A 115 13.10 -3.15 11.70
CA ILE A 115 11.79 -3.49 12.29
C ILE A 115 11.89 -3.68 13.80
N VAL A 116 10.96 -3.01 14.48
CA VAL A 116 10.24 -3.39 15.71
C VAL A 116 10.70 -4.73 16.32
N PRO A 117 11.28 -4.71 17.54
CA PRO A 117 11.66 -5.94 18.25
C PRO A 117 10.54 -6.99 18.22
N GLY A 118 10.84 -8.19 17.72
CA GLY A 118 9.91 -9.32 17.62
C GLY A 118 9.31 -9.60 16.24
N LYS A 119 9.65 -8.83 15.19
CA LYS A 119 9.20 -9.06 13.79
C LYS A 119 10.32 -9.35 12.80
N GLU A 120 11.49 -9.74 13.28
CA GLU A 120 12.71 -10.01 12.51
C GLU A 120 12.54 -11.13 11.46
N LYS A 121 11.48 -11.94 11.57
CA LYS A 121 11.16 -13.06 10.67
C LYS A 121 9.95 -12.80 9.77
N ASP A 122 9.25 -11.68 9.94
CA ASP A 122 8.03 -11.35 9.19
C ASP A 122 8.39 -10.38 8.05
N THR A 123 8.91 -10.94 6.96
CA THR A 123 9.53 -10.16 5.87
C THR A 123 8.53 -9.58 4.87
N THR A 124 7.22 -9.85 5.03
CA THR A 124 6.22 -9.49 4.02
C THR A 124 4.94 -8.89 4.58
N ASP A 125 4.80 -8.67 5.89
CA ASP A 125 3.60 -8.03 6.44
C ASP A 125 3.58 -6.52 6.14
N ALA A 126 2.45 -5.99 5.70
CA ALA A 126 2.34 -4.57 5.35
C ALA A 126 2.44 -3.66 6.59
N TYR A 127 3.21 -2.58 6.50
CA TYR A 127 3.28 -1.53 7.52
C TYR A 127 2.16 -0.51 7.34
N TYR A 128 1.54 -0.10 8.45
CA TYR A 128 0.50 0.94 8.42
C TYR A 128 1.14 2.33 8.40
N SER A 129 1.02 3.00 7.26
CA SER A 129 1.67 4.29 6.99
C SER A 129 0.78 5.48 7.33
N GLY A 130 -0.55 5.32 7.27
CA GLY A 130 -1.46 6.40 7.60
C GLY A 130 -2.90 6.18 7.14
N ARG A 131 -3.71 7.23 7.22
CA ARG A 131 -5.10 7.26 6.77
C ARG A 131 -5.33 8.45 5.86
N ILE A 132 -6.25 8.26 4.92
CA ILE A 132 -6.82 9.33 4.10
C ILE A 132 -8.27 9.52 4.53
N HIS A 133 -8.69 10.76 4.66
CA HIS A 133 -10.03 11.13 5.05
C HIS A 133 -10.83 11.54 3.81
N THR A 134 -12.11 11.12 3.78
CA THR A 134 -13.05 11.50 2.72
C THR A 134 -13.47 12.97 2.78
N SER A 135 -13.30 13.60 3.93
CA SER A 135 -13.56 15.02 4.15
C SER A 135 -12.28 15.73 4.58
N ALA A 136 -12.23 17.04 4.36
CA ALA A 136 -11.23 17.92 4.95
C ALA A 136 -11.17 17.76 6.48
N ARG A 137 -9.97 17.96 7.04
CA ARG A 137 -9.69 17.89 8.47
C ARG A 137 -8.93 19.12 8.92
N ASP A 138 -9.25 19.62 10.11
CA ASP A 138 -8.45 20.69 10.71
C ASP A 138 -7.14 20.17 11.28
N LYS A 139 -7.11 18.90 11.71
CA LYS A 139 -5.93 18.25 12.30
C LYS A 139 -5.93 16.75 12.06
N VAL A 140 -4.74 16.20 11.80
CA VAL A 140 -4.47 14.76 11.69
C VAL A 140 -3.24 14.45 12.53
N VAL A 141 -3.32 13.46 13.42
CA VAL A 141 -2.21 13.03 14.27
C VAL A 141 -1.85 11.60 13.91
N THR A 142 -0.55 11.32 13.81
CA THR A 142 -0.07 9.96 13.52
C THR A 142 -0.25 9.05 14.72
N ARG A 143 -0.20 7.72 14.49
CA ARG A 143 -0.48 6.71 15.53
C ARG A 143 0.37 6.90 16.80
N THR A 144 1.60 7.36 16.65
CA THR A 144 2.55 7.54 17.75
C THR A 144 2.62 8.96 18.28
N GLY A 145 1.92 9.92 17.67
CA GLY A 145 1.94 11.33 18.09
C GLY A 145 3.20 12.12 17.72
N HIS A 146 4.28 11.47 17.27
CA HIS A 146 5.53 12.14 16.84
C HIS A 146 5.36 13.07 15.64
N HIS A 147 4.29 12.89 14.87
CA HIS A 147 3.97 13.76 13.75
C HIS A 147 2.49 14.12 13.79
N TYR A 148 2.18 15.35 13.40
CA TYR A 148 0.82 15.77 13.12
C TYR A 148 0.81 16.76 11.96
N ALA A 149 -0.37 16.95 11.37
CA ALA A 149 -0.64 17.99 10.40
C ALA A 149 -1.86 18.79 10.84
N GLU A 150 -1.88 20.08 10.55
CA GLU A 150 -3.04 20.92 10.80
C GLU A 150 -3.23 21.98 9.71
N LYS A 151 -4.47 22.45 9.59
CA LYS A 151 -4.85 23.49 8.65
C LYS A 151 -4.70 24.87 9.31
N ILE A 152 -3.98 25.77 8.64
CA ILE A 152 -3.77 27.17 9.05
C ILE A 152 -4.14 28.05 7.86
N GLY A 153 -5.35 28.62 7.88
CA GLY A 153 -5.86 29.42 6.76
C GLY A 153 -6.13 28.58 5.51
N ASP A 154 -5.49 28.93 4.40
CA ASP A 154 -5.50 28.19 3.13
C ASP A 154 -4.34 27.18 2.99
N GLU A 155 -3.57 26.99 4.06
CA GLU A 155 -2.41 26.11 4.10
C GLU A 155 -2.58 24.94 5.06
N VAL A 156 -1.86 23.87 4.77
CA VAL A 156 -1.69 22.68 5.59
C VAL A 156 -0.23 22.59 5.97
N VAL A 157 0.02 22.38 7.26
CA VAL A 157 1.36 22.34 7.83
C VAL A 157 1.55 21.02 8.54
N ALA A 158 2.61 20.29 8.21
CA ALA A 158 3.06 19.13 8.97
C ALA A 158 4.15 19.51 9.95
N TYR A 159 4.10 18.87 11.11
CA TYR A 159 4.99 19.07 12.22
C TYR A 159 5.59 17.74 12.64
N THR A 160 6.87 17.76 12.99
CA THR A 160 7.62 16.62 13.50
C THR A 160 8.15 16.94 14.89
N ALA A 161 8.08 15.96 15.79
CA ALA A 161 8.57 16.11 17.16
C ALA A 161 10.07 16.48 17.15
N ASN A 162 10.45 17.42 17.99
CA ASN A 162 11.86 17.79 18.19
C ASN A 162 12.66 16.67 18.85
N ASP A 163 11.97 15.83 19.62
CA ASP A 163 12.52 14.66 20.30
C ASP A 163 11.48 13.55 20.31
N PHE A 164 11.85 12.39 19.77
CA PHE A 164 10.95 11.24 19.65
C PHE A 164 10.78 10.51 20.99
N ASP A 165 11.63 10.76 21.98
CA ASP A 165 11.49 10.21 23.33
C ASP A 165 10.76 11.17 24.29
N ASP A 166 10.67 12.47 23.93
CA ASP A 166 10.00 13.50 24.75
C ASP A 166 9.23 14.54 23.92
N LEU A 167 7.95 14.23 23.66
CA LEU A 167 7.02 15.11 22.93
C LEU A 167 6.80 16.49 23.59
N LYS A 168 7.17 16.67 24.86
CA LYS A 168 7.03 17.97 25.54
C LYS A 168 8.03 19.01 25.04
N LYS A 169 9.11 18.58 24.37
CA LYS A 169 10.07 19.48 23.72
C LYS A 169 9.52 20.16 22.46
N GLY A 170 8.26 19.90 22.13
CA GLY A 170 7.55 20.56 21.05
C GLY A 170 7.87 19.97 19.68
N PHE A 171 7.46 20.70 18.65
CA PHE A 171 7.52 20.26 17.26
C PHE A 171 8.11 21.37 16.40
N HIS A 172 8.82 20.99 15.34
CA HIS A 172 9.23 21.90 14.27
C HIS A 172 8.37 21.67 13.03
N GLU A 173 8.19 22.73 12.25
CA GLU A 173 7.54 22.65 10.94
C GLU A 173 8.42 21.85 9.99
N SER A 174 7.83 20.84 9.35
CA SER A 174 8.52 20.01 8.36
C SER A 174 8.17 20.43 6.94
N ILE A 175 6.89 20.69 6.68
CA ILE A 175 6.40 21.07 5.36
C ILE A 175 5.12 21.90 5.50
N ARG A 176 4.96 22.88 4.60
CA ARG A 176 3.78 23.72 4.44
C ARG A 176 3.39 23.79 2.97
N VAL A 177 2.10 23.55 2.69
CA VAL A 177 1.54 23.57 1.33
C VAL A 177 0.13 24.13 1.34
N LYS A 178 -0.33 24.72 0.23
CA LYS A 178 -1.72 25.16 0.08
C LYS A 178 -2.66 23.98 -0.15
N GLY A 179 -3.89 24.06 0.38
CA GLY A 179 -4.95 23.11 0.12
C GLY A 179 -5.75 22.71 1.36
N GLU A 180 -6.58 21.68 1.20
CA GLU A 180 -7.38 21.11 2.28
C GLU A 180 -6.71 19.83 2.79
N LEU A 181 -6.51 19.71 4.12
CA LEU A 181 -5.84 18.55 4.71
C LEU A 181 -6.74 17.31 4.62
N ARG A 182 -6.25 16.28 3.93
CA ARG A 182 -6.95 15.00 3.76
C ARG A 182 -6.27 13.84 4.46
N GLY A 183 -4.98 13.94 4.78
CA GLY A 183 -4.27 12.87 5.46
C GLY A 183 -2.82 13.20 5.74
N LEU A 184 -2.19 12.33 6.51
CA LEU A 184 -0.77 12.34 6.82
C LEU A 184 -0.27 10.91 6.75
N ILE A 185 0.68 10.68 5.84
CA ILE A 185 1.33 9.38 5.62
C ILE A 185 2.74 9.46 6.19
N LEU A 186 3.19 8.39 6.82
CA LEU A 186 4.57 8.21 7.26
C LEU A 186 5.23 7.07 6.50
N TYR A 187 6.44 7.32 6.04
CA TYR A 187 7.38 6.28 5.67
C TYR A 187 8.70 6.54 6.40
N ASP A 188 9.21 5.52 7.09
CA ASP A 188 10.30 5.70 8.08
C ASP A 188 9.90 6.76 9.12
N CYS A 189 10.54 7.93 9.09
CA CYS A 189 10.36 9.06 9.98
C CYS A 189 9.92 10.30 9.19
N CYS A 190 9.72 10.18 7.87
CA CYS A 190 9.41 11.30 7.02
C CYS A 190 7.89 11.48 6.88
N PRO A 191 7.35 12.69 7.16
CA PRO A 191 5.95 13.00 6.91
C PRO A 191 5.68 13.33 5.45
N TYR A 192 4.60 12.75 4.91
CA TYR A 192 4.04 13.05 3.60
C TYR A 192 2.61 13.59 3.78
N LEU A 193 2.39 14.86 3.41
CA LEU A 193 1.10 15.52 3.49
C LEU A 193 0.21 15.08 2.34
N VAL A 194 -1.02 14.67 2.63
CA VAL A 194 -2.05 14.41 1.61
C VAL A 194 -3.04 15.57 1.63
N VAL A 195 -3.09 16.30 0.51
CA VAL A 195 -3.93 17.48 0.36
C VAL A 195 -4.86 17.36 -0.84
N ASP A 196 -6.04 17.95 -0.68
CA ASP A 196 -6.92 18.26 -1.78
C ASP A 196 -6.62 19.70 -2.21
N ASP A 197 -5.96 19.85 -3.36
CA ASP A 197 -5.55 21.12 -3.96
C ASP A 197 -6.53 21.57 -5.06
N GLY A 198 -7.73 20.97 -5.12
CA GLY A 198 -8.75 21.25 -6.12
C GLY A 198 -8.56 20.52 -7.46
N LYS A 199 -7.56 19.65 -7.57
CA LYS A 199 -7.41 18.73 -8.72
C LYS A 199 -8.31 17.51 -8.59
N GLU A 200 -8.37 16.69 -9.64
CA GLU A 200 -9.13 15.43 -9.66
C GLU A 200 -8.54 14.35 -8.73
N THR A 201 -7.29 14.50 -8.31
CA THR A 201 -6.55 13.57 -7.45
C THR A 201 -6.13 14.25 -6.16
N LEU A 202 -5.88 13.48 -5.10
CA LEU A 202 -5.22 14.02 -3.91
C LEU A 202 -3.72 14.13 -4.16
N SER A 203 -3.14 15.29 -3.90
CA SER A 203 -1.71 15.54 -4.02
C SER A 203 -0.99 15.08 -2.76
N VAL A 204 0.13 14.37 -2.92
CA VAL A 204 1.00 13.94 -1.83
C VAL A 204 2.28 14.75 -1.87
N TYR A 205 2.60 15.48 -0.81
CA TYR A 205 3.78 16.33 -0.72
C TYR A 205 4.74 15.87 0.36
N HIS A 206 6.05 16.08 0.15
CA HIS A 206 7.09 15.85 1.14
C HIS A 206 8.06 17.02 1.23
N ALA A 207 8.81 17.10 2.33
CA ALA A 207 9.89 18.06 2.47
C ALA A 207 11.06 17.66 1.54
N GLY A 208 11.22 18.40 0.45
CA GLY A 208 12.37 18.31 -0.46
C GLY A 208 13.49 19.26 -0.05
N GLU A 209 14.60 19.23 -0.79
CA GLU A 209 15.80 20.01 -0.47
C GLU A 209 15.55 21.53 -0.50
N ASN A 210 14.65 21.97 -1.37
CA ASN A 210 14.35 23.39 -1.59
C ASN A 210 12.95 23.80 -1.08
N GLY A 211 12.31 22.96 -0.28
CA GLY A 211 10.96 23.18 0.24
C GLY A 211 9.97 22.07 -0.14
N PRO A 212 8.66 22.34 -0.13
CA PRO A 212 7.65 21.33 -0.44
C PRO A 212 7.75 20.83 -1.87
N GLU A 213 7.86 19.51 -2.05
CA GLU A 213 7.89 18.83 -3.35
C GLU A 213 6.71 17.88 -3.50
N LEU A 214 6.10 17.87 -4.69
CA LEU A 214 5.04 16.93 -5.03
C LEU A 214 5.65 15.54 -5.20
N ALA A 215 5.39 14.65 -4.25
CA ALA A 215 5.86 13.28 -4.23
C ALA A 215 5.05 12.36 -5.16
N SER A 216 3.73 12.51 -5.14
CA SER A 216 2.82 11.60 -5.83
C SER A 216 1.40 12.19 -5.92
N SER A 217 0.51 11.46 -6.57
CA SER A 217 -0.93 11.75 -6.63
C SER A 217 -1.71 10.47 -6.38
N ILE A 218 -2.83 10.58 -5.67
CA ILE A 218 -3.69 9.45 -5.33
C ILE A 218 -5.03 9.60 -6.04
N GLU A 219 -5.43 8.57 -6.78
CA GLU A 219 -6.79 8.49 -7.31
C GLU A 219 -7.77 8.25 -6.16
N PHE A 220 -8.55 9.29 -5.82
CA PHE A 220 -9.47 9.27 -4.69
C PHE A 220 -10.88 9.58 -5.16
N LYS A 221 -11.56 8.55 -5.68
CA LYS A 221 -12.95 8.59 -6.14
C LYS A 221 -13.90 8.02 -5.08
#